data_AF-A0A932ZPR5-F1
#
_entry.id   AF-A0A932ZPR5-F1
#
_cell.length_a   1.000
_cell.length_b   1.000
_cell.length_c   1.000
_cell.angle_alpha   90.00
_cell.angle_beta   90.00
_cell.angle_gamma   90.00
#
_symmetry.space_group_name_H-M   'P 1'
#
loop_
_entity.id
_entity.type
_entity.pdbx_description
1 polymer ?
#
loop_
_entity_poly.entity_id
_entity_poly.type
_entity_poly.pdbx_seq_one_letter_code
_entity_poly.pdbx_strand_id
1 'polypeptide(L)'
;MQHATAVIALLLLVVPGIVLAAEDPSSGASGIPAWIAALGAESFEAREEAQRALSRVPPPAGIEALVRAGRSDDPEVSWRAGAVLAAWGWPSPDLIRLSERAGVDAMPLWIEVIANPEAQMDAVRAAGVALGRVDPEQGIPTLLAAYEGAGEDARYRIAVALGEMPGDLGRGALASLRERTDLTLGQEFAVGSSLCRLEDAAMWDGLVERTRAEAARPDAGPVPVYNLACLHAMAGKVDDALAFLSEAVEKGFHDYVWMGRDPDLAALRADERFTALRARARELAGE
;
A
#
# COMPACT_ATOMS: atom_id res chain seq x y z
N MET A 1 30.02 -14.88 79.32
CA MET A 1 30.55 -13.54 79.00
C MET A 1 31.51 -13.68 77.84
N GLN A 2 31.38 -12.77 76.87
CA GLN A 2 32.29 -12.44 75.77
C GLN A 2 32.23 -13.26 74.45
N HIS A 3 31.53 -12.61 73.54
CA HIS A 3 31.46 -12.61 72.08
C HIS A 3 32.75 -12.89 71.28
N ALA A 4 32.50 -13.20 69.99
CA ALA A 4 33.26 -12.84 68.77
C ALA A 4 33.97 -14.02 68.08
N THR A 5 34.01 -14.20 66.76
CA THR A 5 33.28 -13.70 65.57
C THR A 5 33.56 -14.76 64.51
N ALA A 6 32.55 -15.26 63.80
CA ALA A 6 32.73 -16.24 62.73
C ALA A 6 33.41 -15.57 61.51
N VAL A 7 34.58 -16.06 61.12
CA VAL A 7 35.20 -15.75 59.83
C VAL A 7 34.74 -16.80 58.84
N ILE A 8 33.70 -16.48 58.08
CA ILE A 8 33.28 -17.27 56.92
C ILE A 8 34.20 -16.89 55.77
N ALA A 9 35.07 -17.82 55.37
CA ALA A 9 35.87 -17.70 54.17
C ALA A 9 34.94 -17.78 52.93
N LEU A 10 34.78 -16.65 52.25
CA LEU A 10 34.06 -16.54 50.99
C LEU A 10 34.89 -17.19 49.88
N LEU A 11 34.60 -18.45 49.56
CA LEU A 11 35.09 -19.12 48.34
C LEU A 11 34.44 -18.45 47.13
N LEU A 12 35.21 -17.60 46.44
CA LEU A 12 34.89 -17.08 45.11
C LEU A 12 34.94 -18.24 44.10
N LEU A 13 33.79 -18.86 43.84
CA LEU A 13 33.58 -19.66 42.65
C LEU A 13 33.47 -18.72 41.45
N VAL A 14 34.58 -18.59 40.71
CA VAL A 14 34.58 -17.97 39.38
C VAL A 14 33.86 -18.92 38.44
N VAL A 15 32.56 -18.68 38.21
CA VAL A 15 31.83 -19.28 37.10
C VAL A 15 32.22 -18.51 35.84
N PRO A 16 32.81 -19.16 34.81
CA PRO A 16 33.14 -18.47 33.57
C PRO A 16 31.86 -18.06 32.84
N GLY A 17 31.67 -16.75 32.73
CA GLY A 17 30.98 -16.05 31.65
C GLY A 17 29.78 -16.75 31.01
N ILE A 18 28.62 -16.67 31.66
CA ILE A 18 27.41 -16.36 30.90
C ILE A 18 27.45 -14.85 30.74
N VAL A 19 28.05 -14.39 29.64
CA VAL A 19 27.74 -13.06 29.12
C VAL A 19 26.29 -13.16 28.70
N LEU A 20 25.38 -12.70 29.57
CA LEU A 20 24.06 -12.25 29.11
C LEU A 20 24.37 -11.08 28.19
N ALA A 21 24.50 -11.37 26.89
CA ALA A 21 24.49 -10.35 25.88
C ALA A 21 23.20 -9.56 26.10
N ALA A 22 23.34 -8.27 26.43
CA ALA A 22 22.23 -7.35 26.31
C ALA A 22 21.74 -7.49 24.87
N GLU A 23 20.50 -7.94 24.68
CA GLU A 23 19.89 -8.00 23.37
C GLU A 23 20.03 -6.63 22.72
N ASP A 24 20.55 -6.62 21.50
CA ASP A 24 20.62 -5.42 20.69
C ASP A 24 19.17 -4.88 20.53
N PRO A 25 18.86 -3.64 20.95
CA PRO A 25 17.53 -3.07 20.82
C PRO A 25 17.09 -2.94 19.34
N SER A 26 17.98 -3.21 18.39
CA SER A 26 17.69 -3.26 16.95
C SER A 26 17.25 -4.64 16.42
N SER A 27 17.26 -5.72 17.23
CA SER A 27 16.89 -7.05 16.75
C SER A 27 15.59 -7.57 17.37
N GLY A 28 14.49 -7.49 16.61
CA GLY A 28 13.21 -8.13 16.91
C GLY A 28 12.14 -7.20 17.51
N ALA A 29 11.14 -7.80 18.16
CA ALA A 29 9.96 -7.09 18.68
C ALA A 29 10.27 -6.11 19.84
N SER A 30 11.46 -6.18 20.44
CA SER A 30 11.90 -5.29 21.53
C SER A 30 12.12 -3.85 21.07
N GLY A 31 12.42 -3.62 19.78
CA GLY A 31 12.64 -2.29 19.21
C GLY A 31 11.36 -1.49 18.90
N ILE A 32 10.18 -2.14 18.92
CA ILE A 32 8.90 -1.56 18.48
C ILE A 32 8.59 -0.21 19.15
N PRO A 33 8.71 -0.04 20.48
CA PRO A 33 8.38 1.24 21.11
C PRO A 33 9.28 2.40 20.64
N ALA A 34 10.56 2.13 20.43
CA ALA A 34 11.53 3.12 19.97
C ALA A 34 11.25 3.53 18.51
N TRP A 35 10.96 2.56 17.65
CA TRP A 35 10.60 2.85 16.26
C TRP A 35 9.27 3.59 16.15
N ILE A 36 8.25 3.23 16.94
CA ILE A 36 6.97 3.96 17.00
C ILE A 36 7.20 5.44 17.35
N ALA A 37 8.01 5.73 18.37
CA ALA A 37 8.34 7.09 18.76
C ALA A 37 9.10 7.85 17.66
N ALA A 38 9.96 7.13 16.92
CA ALA A 38 10.75 7.69 15.83
C ALA A 38 9.96 7.93 14.53
N LEU A 39 8.72 7.42 14.40
CA LEU A 39 7.87 7.69 13.22
C LEU A 39 7.57 9.18 13.02
N GLY A 40 7.63 9.99 14.09
CA GLY A 40 7.43 11.45 14.04
C GLY A 40 8.71 12.25 14.31
N ALA A 41 9.88 11.63 14.24
CA ALA A 41 11.15 12.32 14.49
C ALA A 41 11.35 13.48 13.50
N GLU A 42 12.04 14.57 13.88
CA GLU A 42 12.31 15.69 12.97
C GLU A 42 13.16 15.27 11.75
N SER A 43 14.11 14.36 11.96
CA SER A 43 14.96 13.81 10.90
C SER A 43 14.17 12.84 10.02
N PHE A 44 14.15 13.11 8.72
CA PHE A 44 13.57 12.20 7.72
C PHE A 44 14.20 10.80 7.77
N GLU A 45 15.52 10.74 7.88
CA GLU A 45 16.28 9.48 7.87
C GLU A 45 15.93 8.61 9.08
N ALA A 46 15.65 9.24 10.24
CA ALA A 46 15.18 8.54 11.43
C ALA A 46 13.76 8.00 11.26
N ARG A 47 12.86 8.74 10.61
CA ARG A 47 11.48 8.27 10.32
C ARG A 47 11.48 7.10 9.34
N GLU A 48 12.32 7.17 8.30
CA GLU A 48 12.47 6.10 7.31
C GLU A 48 13.02 4.81 7.93
N GLU A 49 14.07 4.92 8.75
CA GLU A 49 14.64 3.75 9.40
C GLU A 49 13.66 3.12 10.38
N ALA A 50 12.92 3.94 11.13
CA ALA A 50 11.88 3.48 12.04
C ALA A 50 10.77 2.73 11.30
N GLN A 51 10.23 3.29 10.21
CA GLN A 51 9.20 2.64 9.41
C GLN A 51 9.70 1.33 8.81
N ARG A 52 10.92 1.32 8.25
CA ARG A 52 11.55 0.13 7.66
C ARG A 52 11.78 -0.98 8.71
N ALA A 53 12.25 -0.61 9.88
CA ALA A 53 12.45 -1.53 10.99
C ALA A 53 11.12 -2.12 11.47
N LEU A 54 10.09 -1.27 11.62
CA LEU A 54 8.73 -1.72 11.92
C LEU A 54 8.21 -2.68 10.86
N SER A 55 8.31 -2.39 9.56
CA SER A 55 7.83 -3.29 8.50
C SER A 55 8.47 -4.68 8.51
N ARG A 56 9.68 -4.83 9.04
CA ARG A 56 10.38 -6.12 9.16
C ARG A 56 9.94 -6.94 10.37
N VAL A 57 9.19 -6.36 11.31
CA VAL A 57 8.64 -7.08 12.44
C VAL A 57 7.53 -8.02 11.93
N PRO A 58 7.57 -9.33 12.25
CA PRO A 58 6.49 -10.21 11.86
C PRO A 58 5.23 -9.97 12.73
N PRO A 59 4.03 -9.87 12.13
CA PRO A 59 2.79 -9.82 12.89
C PRO A 59 2.59 -11.10 13.73
N PRO A 60 1.89 -11.04 14.88
CA PRO A 60 1.11 -9.90 15.38
C PRO A 60 1.90 -8.89 16.23
N ALA A 61 3.23 -9.04 16.36
CA ALA A 61 4.03 -8.18 17.21
C ALA A 61 3.97 -6.72 16.74
N GLY A 62 3.49 -5.82 17.59
CA GLY A 62 3.44 -4.38 17.31
C GLY A 62 2.15 -3.88 16.64
N ILE A 63 1.21 -4.76 16.27
CA ILE A 63 -0.08 -4.35 15.68
C ILE A 63 -0.79 -3.35 16.60
N GLU A 64 -0.97 -3.66 17.89
CA GLU A 64 -1.68 -2.75 18.81
C GLU A 64 -0.98 -1.38 18.94
N ALA A 65 0.35 -1.39 18.97
CA ALA A 65 1.15 -0.16 19.06
C ALA A 65 1.04 0.68 17.78
N LEU A 66 1.08 0.05 16.61
CA LEU A 66 0.90 0.70 15.31
C LEU A 66 -0.53 1.21 15.12
N VAL A 67 -1.54 0.47 15.57
CA VAL A 67 -2.93 0.94 15.57
C VAL A 67 -3.07 2.18 16.46
N ARG A 68 -2.43 2.19 17.63
CA ARG A 68 -2.40 3.37 18.51
C ARG A 68 -1.65 4.54 17.86
N ALA A 69 -0.49 4.31 17.26
CA ALA A 69 0.30 5.34 16.58
C ALA A 69 -0.43 5.91 15.35
N GLY A 70 -1.12 5.04 14.62
CA GLY A 70 -2.01 5.42 13.54
C GLY A 70 -3.19 6.31 13.97
N ARG A 71 -3.47 6.38 15.28
CA ARG A 71 -4.47 7.28 15.84
C ARG A 71 -3.89 8.62 16.32
N SER A 72 -2.60 8.87 16.12
CA SER A 72 -1.93 10.11 16.50
C SER A 72 -2.53 11.33 15.80
N ASP A 73 -2.57 12.47 16.49
CA ASP A 73 -2.91 13.78 15.91
C ASP A 73 -1.78 14.32 15.01
N ASP A 74 -0.59 13.73 15.09
CA ASP A 74 0.53 14.01 14.18
C ASP A 74 0.29 13.28 12.84
N PRO A 75 0.12 14.02 11.72
CA PRO A 75 -0.16 13.45 10.41
C PRO A 75 0.94 12.52 9.89
N GLU A 76 2.21 12.80 10.21
CA GLU A 76 3.35 12.00 9.76
C GLU A 76 3.36 10.65 10.50
N VAL A 77 3.17 10.67 11.83
CA VAL A 77 3.08 9.45 12.65
C VAL A 77 1.89 8.59 12.23
N SER A 78 0.73 9.23 12.04
CA SER A 78 -0.51 8.58 11.61
C SER A 78 -0.33 7.87 10.27
N TRP A 79 0.21 8.59 9.27
CA TRP A 79 0.44 8.05 7.94
C TRP A 79 1.43 6.89 7.95
N ARG A 80 2.59 7.04 8.57
CA ARG A 80 3.64 6.00 8.58
C ARG A 80 3.20 4.74 9.32
N ALA A 81 2.51 4.89 10.45
CA ALA A 81 1.96 3.75 11.17
C ALA A 81 0.91 3.02 10.33
N GLY A 82 0.05 3.78 9.62
CA GLY A 82 -0.90 3.23 8.66
C GLY A 82 -0.24 2.49 7.50
N ALA A 83 0.88 3.01 6.97
CA ALA A 83 1.63 2.36 5.90
C ALA A 83 2.24 1.02 6.34
N VAL A 84 2.73 0.91 7.58
CA VAL A 84 3.22 -0.37 8.12
C VAL A 84 2.08 -1.36 8.30
N LEU A 85 0.94 -0.92 8.85
CA LEU A 85 -0.26 -1.75 9.00
C LEU A 85 -0.76 -2.26 7.64
N ALA A 86 -0.83 -1.39 6.64
CA ALA A 86 -1.24 -1.75 5.29
C ALA A 86 -0.29 -2.77 4.64
N ALA A 87 1.03 -2.58 4.80
CA ALA A 87 2.03 -3.55 4.33
C ALA A 87 1.89 -4.93 4.96
N TRP A 88 1.27 -5.02 6.15
CA TRP A 88 0.95 -6.27 6.82
C TRP A 88 -0.47 -6.79 6.53
N GLY A 89 -1.20 -6.17 5.59
CA GLY A 89 -2.59 -6.52 5.29
C GLY A 89 -3.56 -6.17 6.41
N TRP A 90 -3.21 -5.21 7.26
CA TRP A 90 -4.04 -4.71 8.36
C TRP A 90 -4.73 -3.40 7.96
N PRO A 91 -6.00 -3.16 8.37
CA PRO A 91 -6.75 -1.98 7.92
C PRO A 91 -6.05 -0.68 8.34
N SER A 92 -6.21 0.38 7.55
CA SER A 92 -5.69 1.70 7.93
C SER A 92 -6.29 2.16 9.28
N PRO A 93 -5.59 2.98 10.07
CA PRO A 93 -6.07 3.44 11.37
C PRO A 93 -7.44 4.14 11.31
N ASP A 94 -7.69 4.86 10.23
CA ASP A 94 -9.00 5.45 9.91
C ASP A 94 -10.08 4.38 9.75
N LEU A 95 -9.78 3.31 9.00
CA LEU A 95 -10.71 2.22 8.79
C LEU A 95 -10.92 1.39 10.07
N ILE A 96 -9.90 1.24 10.92
CA ILE A 96 -10.02 0.57 12.23
C ILE A 96 -10.99 1.34 13.12
N ARG A 97 -10.82 2.67 13.24
CA ARG A 97 -11.72 3.53 14.03
C ARG A 97 -13.17 3.43 13.56
N LEU A 98 -13.34 3.33 12.25
CA LEU A 98 -14.64 3.29 11.59
C LEU A 98 -15.31 1.91 11.74
N SER A 99 -14.55 0.83 11.61
CA SER A 99 -15.00 -0.55 11.79
C SER A 99 -15.31 -0.91 13.26
N GLU A 100 -14.52 -0.42 14.23
CA GLU A 100 -14.71 -0.66 15.67
C GLU A 100 -16.00 -0.02 16.22
N ARG A 101 -16.50 1.04 15.59
CA ARG A 101 -17.70 1.76 16.03
C ARG A 101 -19.00 1.24 15.44
N ALA A 102 -18.96 0.59 14.28
CA ALA A 102 -20.17 0.39 13.46
C ALA A 102 -20.38 -1.04 12.93
N GLY A 103 -19.39 -1.94 12.90
CA GLY A 103 -19.62 -3.30 12.38
C GLY A 103 -20.15 -3.29 10.94
N VAL A 104 -21.23 -4.05 10.63
CA VAL A 104 -21.92 -4.01 9.32
C VAL A 104 -22.40 -2.61 8.94
N ASP A 105 -22.73 -1.75 9.92
CA ASP A 105 -23.22 -0.39 9.68
C ASP A 105 -22.13 0.55 9.13
N ALA A 106 -20.86 0.10 9.10
CA ALA A 106 -19.74 0.84 8.49
C ALA A 106 -19.70 0.73 6.96
N MET A 107 -20.50 -0.16 6.35
CA MET A 107 -20.45 -0.44 4.92
C MET A 107 -20.63 0.79 4.01
N PRO A 108 -21.59 1.71 4.25
CA PRO A 108 -21.73 2.91 3.42
C PRO A 108 -20.48 3.78 3.40
N LEU A 109 -19.75 3.82 4.53
CA LEU A 109 -18.53 4.60 4.68
C LEU A 109 -17.35 3.94 3.98
N TRP A 110 -17.25 2.60 3.98
CA TRP A 110 -16.23 1.90 3.19
C TRP A 110 -16.43 2.14 1.69
N ILE A 111 -17.68 2.15 1.22
CA ILE A 111 -18.01 2.48 -0.18
C ILE A 111 -17.64 3.94 -0.49
N GLU A 112 -17.92 4.87 0.42
CA GLU A 112 -17.51 6.27 0.27
C GLU A 112 -15.98 6.42 0.16
N VAL A 113 -15.22 5.70 1.00
CA VAL A 113 -13.75 5.68 0.93
C VAL A 113 -13.26 5.15 -0.42
N ILE A 114 -13.87 4.09 -0.94
CA ILE A 114 -13.51 3.52 -2.26
C ILE A 114 -13.81 4.49 -3.39
N ALA A 115 -14.95 5.18 -3.32
CA ALA A 115 -15.39 6.12 -4.36
C ALA A 115 -14.69 7.49 -4.28
N ASN A 116 -14.09 7.85 -3.14
CA ASN A 116 -13.48 9.15 -2.93
C ASN A 116 -12.13 9.25 -3.65
N PRO A 117 -11.93 10.16 -4.62
CA PRO A 117 -10.67 10.35 -5.35
C PRO A 117 -9.51 10.89 -4.48
N GLU A 118 -9.80 11.49 -3.34
CA GLU A 118 -8.78 11.98 -2.41
C GLU A 118 -8.30 10.90 -1.44
N ALA A 119 -9.04 9.79 -1.31
CA ALA A 119 -8.67 8.71 -0.42
C ALA A 119 -7.34 8.07 -0.83
N GLN A 120 -6.52 7.71 0.17
CA GLN A 120 -5.29 6.97 -0.07
C GLN A 120 -5.61 5.54 -0.50
N MET A 121 -4.84 5.00 -1.44
CA MET A 121 -5.10 3.67 -1.99
C MET A 121 -5.06 2.57 -0.91
N ASP A 122 -4.25 2.71 0.13
CA ASP A 122 -4.22 1.75 1.24
C ASP A 122 -5.54 1.73 2.03
N ALA A 123 -6.23 2.87 2.14
CA ALA A 123 -7.57 2.93 2.71
C ALA A 123 -8.61 2.28 1.78
N VAL A 124 -8.47 2.45 0.46
CA VAL A 124 -9.32 1.79 -0.55
C VAL A 124 -9.17 0.26 -0.48
N ARG A 125 -7.92 -0.24 -0.42
CA ARG A 125 -7.64 -1.67 -0.25
C ARG A 125 -8.24 -2.21 1.04
N ALA A 126 -7.99 -1.52 2.15
CA ALA A 126 -8.52 -1.89 3.46
C ALA A 126 -10.05 -1.90 3.48
N ALA A 127 -10.70 -0.94 2.82
CA ALA A 127 -12.15 -0.90 2.64
C ALA A 127 -12.66 -2.11 1.84
N GLY A 128 -11.95 -2.48 0.76
CA GLY A 128 -12.22 -3.69 -0.02
C GLY A 128 -12.14 -4.96 0.84
N VAL A 129 -11.06 -5.14 1.59
CA VAL A 129 -10.89 -6.27 2.54
C VAL A 129 -12.03 -6.29 3.56
N ALA A 130 -12.39 -5.13 4.14
CA ALA A 130 -13.45 -5.03 5.15
C ALA A 130 -14.82 -5.40 4.59
N LEU A 131 -15.19 -4.87 3.42
CA LEU A 131 -16.41 -5.22 2.70
C LEU A 131 -16.48 -6.73 2.42
N GLY A 132 -15.40 -7.31 1.90
CA GLY A 132 -15.36 -8.73 1.56
C GLY A 132 -15.44 -9.67 2.78
N ARG A 133 -14.99 -9.23 3.96
CA ARG A 133 -15.10 -10.01 5.21
C ARG A 133 -16.47 -9.91 5.87
N VAL A 134 -17.11 -8.75 5.75
CA VAL A 134 -18.30 -8.42 6.55
C VAL A 134 -19.58 -8.71 5.78
N ASP A 135 -19.68 -8.27 4.53
CA ASP A 135 -20.87 -8.50 3.70
C ASP A 135 -20.52 -8.43 2.20
N PRO A 136 -19.88 -9.48 1.64
CA PRO A 136 -19.60 -9.54 0.22
C PRO A 136 -20.87 -9.66 -0.63
N GLU A 137 -21.97 -10.20 -0.08
CA GLU A 137 -23.24 -10.41 -0.80
C GLU A 137 -23.88 -9.07 -1.18
N GLN A 138 -23.79 -8.06 -0.30
CA GLN A 138 -24.26 -6.72 -0.60
C GLN A 138 -23.15 -5.80 -1.17
N GLY A 139 -21.91 -5.96 -0.69
CA GLY A 139 -20.78 -5.10 -1.07
C GLY A 139 -20.40 -5.23 -2.55
N ILE A 140 -20.31 -6.45 -3.08
CA ILE A 140 -19.88 -6.67 -4.47
C ILE A 140 -20.88 -6.09 -5.48
N PRO A 141 -22.19 -6.39 -5.42
CA PRO A 141 -23.15 -5.79 -6.35
C PRO A 141 -23.17 -4.26 -6.29
N THR A 142 -22.98 -3.68 -5.10
CA THR A 142 -22.97 -2.23 -4.92
C THR A 142 -21.74 -1.59 -5.59
N LEU A 143 -20.57 -2.20 -5.43
CA LEU A 143 -19.35 -1.74 -6.11
C LEU A 143 -19.43 -1.89 -7.63
N LEU A 144 -19.99 -3.00 -8.13
CA LEU A 144 -20.21 -3.20 -9.57
C LEU A 144 -21.17 -2.15 -10.14
N ALA A 145 -22.27 -1.83 -9.44
CA ALA A 145 -23.17 -0.78 -9.86
C ALA A 145 -22.49 0.61 -9.89
N ALA A 146 -21.65 0.91 -8.88
CA ALA A 146 -20.86 2.14 -8.86
C ALA A 146 -19.84 2.19 -10.01
N TYR A 147 -19.27 1.06 -10.39
CA TYR A 147 -18.30 0.95 -11.49
C TYR A 147 -18.87 1.40 -12.84
N GLU A 148 -20.13 1.06 -13.15
CA GLU A 148 -20.76 1.41 -14.43
C GLU A 148 -20.78 2.93 -14.68
N GLY A 149 -21.19 3.70 -13.68
CA GLY A 149 -21.37 5.15 -13.78
C GLY A 149 -20.13 5.98 -13.45
N ALA A 150 -19.04 5.34 -12.99
CA ALA A 150 -17.85 6.01 -12.48
C ALA A 150 -16.90 6.51 -13.59
N GLY A 151 -16.13 7.56 -13.27
CA GLY A 151 -14.95 7.97 -14.04
C GLY A 151 -13.77 7.01 -13.86
N GLU A 152 -12.69 7.22 -14.62
CA GLU A 152 -11.54 6.29 -14.69
C GLU A 152 -10.87 6.01 -13.34
N ASP A 153 -10.57 7.05 -12.55
CA ASP A 153 -9.97 6.93 -11.21
C ASP A 153 -10.87 6.13 -10.25
N ALA A 154 -12.17 6.45 -10.20
CA ALA A 154 -13.12 5.74 -9.36
C ALA A 154 -13.29 4.27 -9.78
N ARG A 155 -13.28 3.98 -11.09
CA ARG A 155 -13.31 2.60 -11.60
C ARG A 155 -12.06 1.82 -11.20
N TYR A 156 -10.88 2.44 -11.30
CA TYR A 156 -9.63 1.85 -10.85
C TYR A 156 -9.68 1.49 -9.35
N ARG A 157 -10.12 2.42 -8.50
CA ARG A 157 -10.26 2.18 -7.05
C ARG A 157 -11.24 1.05 -6.73
N ILE A 158 -12.37 1.00 -7.43
CA ILE A 158 -13.35 -0.07 -7.27
C ILE A 158 -12.73 -1.42 -7.68
N ALA A 159 -12.03 -1.48 -8.82
CA ALA A 159 -11.38 -2.71 -9.26
C ALA A 159 -10.29 -3.17 -8.26
N VAL A 160 -9.50 -2.25 -7.71
CA VAL A 160 -8.55 -2.53 -6.63
C VAL A 160 -9.28 -3.09 -5.41
N ALA A 161 -10.32 -2.41 -4.93
CA ALA A 161 -11.08 -2.86 -3.76
C ALA A 161 -11.68 -4.26 -3.94
N LEU A 162 -12.21 -4.57 -5.13
CA LEU A 162 -12.69 -5.92 -5.48
C LEU A 162 -11.54 -6.94 -5.48
N GLY A 163 -10.36 -6.59 -5.98
CA GLY A 163 -9.19 -7.49 -5.99
C GLY A 163 -8.65 -7.83 -4.60
N GLU A 164 -8.80 -6.92 -3.64
CA GLU A 164 -8.33 -7.08 -2.26
C GLU A 164 -9.34 -7.83 -1.37
N MET A 165 -10.55 -8.11 -1.85
CA MET A 165 -11.52 -8.90 -1.10
C MET A 165 -10.99 -10.32 -0.85
N PRO A 166 -11.10 -10.86 0.37
CA PRO A 166 -10.66 -12.21 0.67
C PRO A 166 -11.50 -13.27 -0.07
N GLY A 167 -10.83 -14.37 -0.42
CA GLY A 167 -11.44 -15.49 -1.15
C GLY A 167 -11.59 -15.22 -2.65
N ASP A 168 -12.43 -16.00 -3.32
CA ASP A 168 -12.61 -15.93 -4.78
C ASP A 168 -13.71 -14.97 -5.23
N LEU A 169 -14.48 -14.39 -4.29
CA LEU A 169 -15.67 -13.58 -4.61
C LEU A 169 -15.31 -12.31 -5.40
N GLY A 170 -14.32 -11.55 -4.91
CA GLY A 170 -13.81 -10.38 -5.62
C GLY A 170 -13.16 -10.71 -6.96
N ARG A 171 -12.48 -11.87 -7.03
CA ARG A 171 -11.91 -12.39 -8.28
C ARG A 171 -12.98 -12.70 -9.32
N GLY A 172 -14.07 -13.36 -8.91
CA GLY A 172 -15.21 -13.65 -9.78
C GLY A 172 -15.88 -12.38 -10.31
N ALA A 173 -15.99 -11.34 -9.49
CA ALA A 173 -16.51 -10.04 -9.90
C ALA A 173 -15.60 -9.37 -10.95
N LEU A 174 -14.28 -9.35 -10.72
CA LEU A 174 -13.30 -8.82 -11.69
C LEU A 174 -13.27 -9.63 -13.00
N ALA A 175 -13.35 -10.95 -12.92
CA ALA A 175 -13.44 -11.82 -14.10
C ALA A 175 -14.71 -11.55 -14.92
N SER A 176 -15.84 -11.30 -14.25
CA SER A 176 -17.10 -10.96 -14.92
C SER A 176 -17.03 -9.59 -15.60
N LEU A 177 -16.37 -8.60 -14.97
CA LEU A 177 -16.11 -7.31 -15.62
C LEU A 177 -15.22 -7.49 -16.85
N ARG A 178 -14.17 -8.31 -16.78
CA ARG A 178 -13.26 -8.57 -17.91
C ARG A 178 -13.94 -9.17 -19.13
N GLU A 179 -14.91 -10.07 -18.94
CA GLU A 179 -15.61 -10.73 -20.04
C GLU A 179 -16.50 -9.78 -20.85
N ARG A 180 -16.69 -8.56 -20.36
CA ARG A 180 -17.40 -7.52 -21.09
C ARG A 180 -16.57 -6.97 -22.24
N THR A 181 -17.18 -6.95 -23.40
CA THR A 181 -16.56 -6.47 -24.64
C THR A 181 -16.65 -4.96 -24.83
N ASP A 182 -17.36 -4.25 -23.94
CA ASP A 182 -17.60 -2.81 -24.00
C ASP A 182 -16.70 -2.00 -23.07
N LEU A 183 -15.72 -2.63 -22.42
CA LEU A 183 -14.77 -1.92 -21.57
C LEU A 183 -13.86 -1.00 -22.40
N THR A 184 -13.65 0.22 -21.91
CA THR A 184 -12.58 1.10 -22.39
C THR A 184 -11.22 0.55 -21.93
N LEU A 185 -10.13 0.96 -22.59
CA LEU A 185 -8.80 0.50 -22.19
C LEU A 185 -8.43 0.84 -20.74
N GLY A 186 -8.87 2.00 -20.22
CA GLY A 186 -8.70 2.35 -18.80
C GLY A 186 -9.43 1.39 -17.86
N GLN A 187 -10.62 0.92 -18.27
CA GLN A 187 -11.36 -0.11 -17.55
C GLN A 187 -10.70 -1.48 -17.62
N GLU A 188 -10.20 -1.88 -18.79
CA GLU A 188 -9.43 -3.12 -18.95
C GLU A 188 -8.15 -3.09 -18.10
N PHE A 189 -7.46 -1.95 -18.05
CA PHE A 189 -6.26 -1.77 -17.25
C PHE A 189 -6.55 -1.87 -15.75
N ALA A 190 -7.59 -1.20 -15.26
CA ALA A 190 -8.02 -1.28 -13.86
C ALA A 190 -8.36 -2.70 -13.39
N VAL A 191 -9.12 -3.44 -14.21
CA VAL A 191 -9.49 -4.83 -13.94
C VAL A 191 -8.28 -5.75 -14.08
N GLY A 192 -7.48 -5.55 -15.13
CA GLY A 192 -6.29 -6.33 -15.45
C GLY A 192 -5.20 -6.22 -14.40
N SER A 193 -4.82 -5.00 -14.00
CA SER A 193 -3.79 -4.78 -12.97
C SER A 193 -4.18 -5.40 -11.63
N SER A 194 -5.47 -5.35 -11.28
CA SER A 194 -5.99 -5.96 -10.05
C SER A 194 -5.99 -7.49 -10.10
N LEU A 195 -6.34 -8.08 -11.25
CA LEU A 195 -6.20 -9.52 -11.48
C LEU A 195 -4.72 -9.97 -11.54
N CYS A 196 -3.80 -9.11 -11.96
CA CYS A 196 -2.38 -9.44 -12.10
C CYS A 196 -1.73 -9.67 -10.74
N ARG A 197 -2.15 -8.91 -9.73
CA ARG A 197 -1.72 -9.07 -8.33
C ARG A 197 -2.18 -10.42 -7.72
N LEU A 198 -2.96 -11.22 -8.46
CA LEU A 198 -3.48 -12.53 -8.05
C LEU A 198 -2.80 -13.70 -8.79
N GLU A 199 -1.64 -13.48 -9.40
CA GLU A 199 -0.71 -14.50 -9.96
C GLU A 199 -1.18 -15.26 -11.22
N ASP A 200 -2.06 -14.68 -12.05
CA ASP A 200 -2.34 -15.22 -13.39
C ASP A 200 -1.33 -14.69 -14.43
N ALA A 201 -0.23 -15.43 -14.65
CA ALA A 201 0.86 -15.05 -15.53
C ALA A 201 0.46 -14.97 -17.02
N ALA A 202 -0.48 -15.81 -17.49
CA ALA A 202 -0.93 -15.77 -18.89
C ALA A 202 -1.73 -14.50 -19.19
N MET A 203 -2.41 -13.97 -18.17
CA MET A 203 -3.16 -12.73 -18.25
C MET A 203 -2.24 -11.51 -18.30
N TRP A 204 -1.10 -11.54 -17.59
CA TRP A 204 -0.08 -10.50 -17.63
C TRP A 204 0.42 -10.21 -19.05
N ASP A 205 0.82 -11.25 -19.77
CA ASP A 205 1.37 -11.11 -21.12
C ASP A 205 0.33 -10.53 -22.11
N GLY A 206 -0.90 -11.02 -22.05
CA GLY A 206 -2.00 -10.52 -22.90
C GLY A 206 -2.43 -9.09 -22.60
N LEU A 207 -2.29 -8.62 -21.35
CA LEU A 207 -2.53 -7.22 -20.99
C LEU A 207 -1.41 -6.32 -21.53
N VAL A 208 -0.14 -6.71 -21.30
CA VAL A 208 1.02 -5.97 -21.79
C VAL A 208 1.00 -5.82 -23.32
N GLU A 209 0.70 -6.88 -24.05
CA GLU A 209 0.64 -6.84 -25.52
C GLU A 209 -0.45 -5.88 -26.02
N ARG A 210 -1.66 -5.93 -25.44
CA ARG A 210 -2.77 -5.05 -25.84
C ARG A 210 -2.49 -3.59 -25.50
N THR A 211 -2.02 -3.31 -24.28
CA THR A 211 -1.67 -1.95 -23.88
C THR A 211 -0.53 -1.39 -24.75
N ARG A 212 0.46 -2.21 -25.11
CA ARG A 212 1.53 -1.83 -26.05
C ARG A 212 1.00 -1.54 -27.44
N ALA A 213 0.07 -2.36 -27.95
CA ALA A 213 -0.53 -2.14 -29.26
C ALA A 213 -1.30 -0.82 -29.31
N GLU A 214 -2.06 -0.48 -28.27
CA GLU A 214 -2.77 0.80 -28.21
C GLU A 214 -1.78 1.97 -28.07
N ALA A 215 -0.79 1.87 -27.19
CA ALA A 215 0.25 2.90 -27.02
C ALA A 215 1.01 3.21 -28.31
N ALA A 216 1.16 2.22 -29.20
CA ALA A 216 1.82 2.36 -30.49
C ALA A 216 0.95 3.00 -31.59
N ARG A 217 -0.33 3.26 -31.35
CA ARG A 217 -1.19 3.89 -32.37
C ARG A 217 -0.75 5.33 -32.63
N PRO A 218 -0.80 5.80 -33.89
CA PRO A 218 -0.41 7.17 -34.23
C PRO A 218 -1.23 8.25 -33.49
N ASP A 219 -2.48 7.94 -33.17
CA ASP A 219 -3.45 8.80 -32.48
C ASP A 219 -3.56 8.51 -30.98
N ALA A 220 -2.71 7.63 -30.44
CA ALA A 220 -2.74 7.28 -29.02
C ALA A 220 -2.48 8.51 -28.16
N GLY A 221 -3.43 8.78 -27.26
CA GLY A 221 -3.27 9.76 -26.19
C GLY A 221 -2.22 9.31 -25.16
N PRO A 222 -2.03 10.10 -24.10
CA PRO A 222 -1.03 9.81 -23.06
C PRO A 222 -1.35 8.58 -22.20
N VAL A 223 -2.63 8.25 -22.02
CA VAL A 223 -3.09 7.23 -21.06
C VAL A 223 -2.61 5.80 -21.38
N PRO A 224 -2.70 5.28 -22.63
CA PRO A 224 -2.17 3.96 -22.94
C PRO A 224 -0.66 3.81 -22.66
N VAL A 225 0.10 4.89 -22.90
CA VAL A 225 1.55 4.93 -22.63
C VAL A 225 1.83 4.96 -21.13
N TYR A 226 1.04 5.72 -20.37
CA TYR A 226 1.07 5.74 -18.91
C TYR A 226 0.77 4.34 -18.34
N ASN A 227 -0.28 3.70 -18.82
CA ASN A 227 -0.65 2.35 -18.39
C ASN A 227 0.47 1.33 -18.68
N LEU A 228 1.17 1.47 -19.82
CA LEU A 228 2.34 0.65 -20.11
C LEU A 228 3.48 0.89 -19.11
N ALA A 229 3.72 2.14 -18.70
CA ALA A 229 4.65 2.46 -17.62
C ALA A 229 4.28 1.75 -16.32
N CYS A 230 3.00 1.78 -15.94
CA CYS A 230 2.51 1.08 -14.75
C CYS A 230 2.72 -0.43 -14.83
N LEU A 231 2.44 -1.07 -15.98
CA LEU A 231 2.71 -2.50 -16.15
C LEU A 231 4.20 -2.82 -15.96
N HIS A 232 5.09 -2.06 -16.59
CA HIS A 232 6.53 -2.28 -16.45
C HIS A 232 7.00 -2.03 -14.99
N ALA A 233 6.43 -1.04 -14.29
CA ALA A 233 6.76 -0.76 -12.89
C ALA A 233 6.33 -1.91 -11.95
N MET A 234 5.11 -2.44 -12.13
CA MET A 234 4.63 -3.60 -11.39
C MET A 234 5.48 -4.85 -11.63
N ALA A 235 6.01 -5.01 -12.85
CA ALA A 235 6.94 -6.09 -13.18
C ALA A 235 8.38 -5.86 -12.68
N GLY A 236 8.64 -4.77 -11.94
CA GLY A 236 9.97 -4.41 -11.46
C GLY A 236 10.95 -3.94 -12.55
N LYS A 237 10.46 -3.70 -13.77
CA LYS A 237 11.26 -3.22 -14.91
C LYS A 237 11.38 -1.69 -14.85
N VAL A 238 12.10 -1.20 -13.83
CA VAL A 238 12.18 0.22 -13.47
C VAL A 238 12.60 1.11 -14.65
N ASP A 239 13.62 0.73 -15.42
CA ASP A 239 14.10 1.55 -16.54
C ASP A 239 13.07 1.67 -17.66
N ASP A 240 12.43 0.56 -18.05
CA ASP A 240 11.35 0.58 -19.05
C ASP A 240 10.17 1.42 -18.57
N ALA A 241 9.79 1.26 -17.30
CA ALA A 241 8.69 1.99 -16.70
C ALA A 241 8.94 3.50 -16.73
N LEU A 242 10.15 3.95 -16.38
CA LEU A 242 10.52 5.36 -16.44
C LEU A 242 10.56 5.89 -17.87
N ALA A 243 11.00 5.08 -18.84
CA ALA A 243 10.99 5.47 -20.25
C ALA A 243 9.56 5.71 -20.75
N PHE A 244 8.63 4.78 -20.50
CA PHE A 244 7.22 4.96 -20.87
C PHE A 244 6.55 6.07 -20.08
N LEU A 245 6.88 6.25 -18.80
CA LEU A 245 6.33 7.34 -18.00
C LEU A 245 6.77 8.70 -18.55
N SER A 246 8.03 8.83 -18.96
CA SER A 246 8.53 10.02 -19.63
C SER A 246 7.79 10.30 -20.93
N GLU A 247 7.57 9.28 -21.74
CA GLU A 247 6.81 9.41 -23.00
C GLU A 247 5.36 9.83 -22.74
N ALA A 248 4.71 9.24 -21.73
CA ALA A 248 3.35 9.59 -21.33
C ALA A 248 3.24 11.05 -20.91
N VAL A 249 4.20 11.53 -20.11
CA VAL A 249 4.26 12.93 -19.67
C VAL A 249 4.37 13.87 -20.88
N GLU A 250 5.30 13.63 -21.80
CA GLU A 250 5.45 14.48 -22.99
C GLU A 250 4.25 14.38 -23.96
N LYS A 251 3.48 13.29 -23.92
CA LYS A 251 2.21 13.13 -24.65
C LYS A 251 1.00 13.79 -23.98
N GLY A 252 1.17 14.38 -22.80
CA GLY A 252 0.09 15.08 -22.10
C GLY A 252 -0.39 14.44 -20.79
N PHE A 253 0.28 13.40 -20.28
CA PHE A 253 -0.04 12.86 -18.95
C PHE A 253 0.53 13.79 -17.87
N HIS A 254 -0.24 14.78 -17.46
CA HIS A 254 0.23 15.80 -16.52
C HIS A 254 -0.32 15.66 -15.09
N ASP A 255 -1.02 14.56 -14.78
CA ASP A 255 -1.52 14.31 -13.42
C ASP A 255 -0.40 13.87 -12.47
N TYR A 256 0.46 14.82 -12.13
CA TYR A 256 1.63 14.62 -11.27
C TYR A 256 1.27 14.29 -9.82
N VAL A 257 0.03 14.59 -9.41
CA VAL A 257 -0.52 14.21 -8.11
C VAL A 257 -0.85 12.72 -8.12
N TRP A 258 -1.57 12.25 -9.14
CA TRP A 258 -1.85 10.82 -9.35
C TRP A 258 -0.56 10.02 -9.45
N MET A 259 0.40 10.44 -10.29
CA MET A 259 1.71 9.76 -10.42
C MET A 259 2.34 9.46 -9.05
N GLY A 260 2.30 10.43 -8.12
CA GLY A 260 2.91 10.29 -6.80
C GLY A 260 2.20 9.29 -5.88
N ARG A 261 0.92 8.99 -6.13
CA ARG A 261 0.07 8.14 -5.29
C ARG A 261 -0.27 6.81 -5.94
N ASP A 262 -0.11 6.70 -7.25
CA ASP A 262 -0.36 5.49 -8.02
C ASP A 262 0.47 4.34 -7.42
N PRO A 263 -0.18 3.28 -6.92
CA PRO A 263 0.52 2.14 -6.34
C PRO A 263 1.30 1.33 -7.37
N ASP A 264 0.91 1.35 -8.64
CA ASP A 264 1.57 0.58 -9.70
C ASP A 264 2.95 1.16 -10.01
N LEU A 265 3.14 2.46 -9.72
CA LEU A 265 4.42 3.16 -9.81
C LEU A 265 5.23 3.14 -8.50
N ALA A 266 4.82 2.38 -7.48
CA ALA A 266 5.49 2.36 -6.18
C ALA A 266 6.99 2.05 -6.29
N ALA A 267 7.37 1.14 -7.19
CA ALA A 267 8.76 0.77 -7.45
C ALA A 267 9.63 1.93 -7.97
N LEU A 268 9.02 2.98 -8.53
CA LEU A 268 9.73 4.11 -9.12
C LEU A 268 10.00 5.23 -8.11
N ARG A 269 9.30 5.25 -6.97
CA ARG A 269 9.28 6.40 -6.04
C ARG A 269 10.65 6.76 -5.45
N ALA A 270 11.55 5.78 -5.34
CA ALA A 270 12.90 5.99 -4.83
C ALA A 270 13.88 6.48 -5.92
N ASP A 271 13.51 6.45 -7.19
CA ASP A 271 14.37 6.86 -8.30
C ASP A 271 14.29 8.39 -8.52
N GLU A 272 15.44 9.05 -8.58
CA GLU A 272 15.50 10.50 -8.82
C GLU A 272 14.87 10.90 -10.16
N ARG A 273 14.93 10.03 -11.17
CA ARG A 273 14.30 10.26 -12.49
C ARG A 273 12.79 10.34 -12.36
N PHE A 274 12.18 9.55 -11.47
CA PHE A 274 10.75 9.64 -11.20
C PHE A 274 10.36 10.99 -10.59
N THR A 275 11.16 11.47 -9.64
CA THR A 275 10.96 12.80 -9.04
C THR A 275 11.07 13.90 -10.09
N ALA A 276 12.06 13.83 -10.99
CA ALA A 276 12.20 14.76 -12.10
C ALA A 276 11.01 14.70 -13.07
N LEU A 277 10.51 13.52 -13.40
CA LEU A 277 9.34 13.35 -14.27
C LEU A 277 8.07 13.94 -13.68
N ARG A 278 7.86 13.79 -12.36
CA ARG A 278 6.72 14.43 -11.68
C ARG A 278 6.84 15.96 -11.69
N ALA A 279 8.03 16.49 -11.47
CA ALA A 279 8.27 17.93 -11.58
C ALA A 279 8.02 18.45 -13.01
N ARG A 280 8.44 17.69 -14.02
CA ARG A 280 8.19 17.98 -15.43
C ARG A 280 6.71 17.96 -15.78
N ALA A 281 5.97 16.94 -15.33
CA ALA A 281 4.54 16.83 -15.52
C ALA A 281 3.79 18.03 -14.90
N ARG A 282 4.21 18.46 -13.71
CA ARG A 282 3.67 19.66 -13.05
C ARG A 282 3.94 20.94 -13.85
N GLU A 283 5.18 21.13 -14.33
CA GLU A 283 5.54 22.28 -15.16
C GLU A 283 4.67 22.33 -16.43
N LEU A 284 4.49 21.19 -17.11
CA LEU A 284 3.66 21.06 -18.30
C LEU A 284 2.15 21.24 -18.02
N ALA A 285 1.70 21.01 -16.79
CA ALA A 285 0.36 21.36 -16.33
C ALA A 285 0.16 22.87 -16.12
N GLY A 286 1.24 23.65 -16.03
CA GLY A 286 1.22 25.10 -15.79
C GLY A 286 1.16 25.51 -14.31
N GLU A 287 1.64 24.66 -13.40
CA GLU A 287 1.61 24.83 -11.92
C GLU A 287 3.00 24.78 -11.28
#